data_AF-A0A6A6HP53-F1
#
_entry.id   AF-A0A6A6HP53-F1
#
_cell.length_a   1.000
_cell.length_b   1.000
_cell.length_c   1.000
_cell.angle_alpha   90.00
_cell.angle_beta   90.00
_cell.angle_gamma   90.00
#
_symmetry.space_group_name_H-M   'P 1'
#
loop_
_entity.id
_entity.type
_entity.pdbx_description
1 polymer ?
#
loop_
_entity_poly.entity_id
_entity_poly.type
_entity_poly.pdbx_seq_one_letter_code
_entity_poly.pdbx_strand_id
1 'polypeptide(L)'
;MASTVLPSAPRTWGTWSAGRNIFTFLAFFSPIAAFSQDMTASHMWNPLWPPHAKFHAGQTMSLSVYNALFLLWLLWYPSPSRDSTRTPQLERLKNERERLHLCATVISTYYVTMLMSGNLFPGTAGFDPPYDPSTVPQSAVAVGVLSVIATAWYLENKRLRMLIAETEDGKKAK
;
A
#
# COMPACT_ATOMS: atom_id res chain seq x y z
N MET A 1 40.34 -24.50 -20.21
CA MET A 1 39.60 -24.15 -18.97
C MET A 1 38.69 -22.97 -19.30
N ALA A 2 37.42 -23.23 -19.61
CA ALA A 2 36.45 -22.17 -19.87
C ALA A 2 35.94 -21.64 -18.52
N SER A 3 36.27 -20.37 -18.21
CA SER A 3 35.72 -19.67 -17.06
C SER A 3 34.24 -19.40 -17.32
N THR A 4 33.36 -20.18 -16.70
CA THR A 4 31.93 -19.95 -16.73
C THR A 4 31.64 -18.72 -15.88
N VAL A 5 31.58 -17.56 -16.53
CA VAL A 5 31.09 -16.32 -15.91
C VAL A 5 29.67 -16.60 -15.43
N LEU A 6 29.49 -16.69 -14.11
CA LEU A 6 28.18 -16.83 -13.50
C LEU A 6 27.32 -15.64 -13.98
N PRO A 7 26.11 -15.87 -14.53
CA PRO A 7 25.21 -14.78 -14.86
C PRO A 7 25.00 -13.96 -13.59
N SER A 8 25.26 -12.66 -13.69
CA SER A 8 25.08 -11.73 -12.59
C SER A 8 23.63 -11.85 -12.10
N ALA A 9 23.47 -12.15 -10.81
CA ALA A 9 22.16 -12.30 -10.20
C ALA A 9 21.31 -11.05 -10.52
N PRO A 10 20.06 -11.20 -11.01
CA PRO A 10 19.21 -10.05 -11.29
C PRO A 10 19.11 -9.20 -10.02
N ARG A 11 19.35 -7.90 -10.15
CA ARG A 11 19.05 -6.94 -9.07
C ARG A 11 17.55 -7.04 -8.80
N THR A 12 17.16 -7.52 -7.62
CA THR A 12 15.75 -7.70 -7.26
C THR A 12 15.11 -6.39 -6.78
N TRP A 13 15.95 -5.45 -6.34
CA TRP A 13 15.60 -4.04 -6.09
C TRP A 13 15.26 -3.33 -7.41
N GLY A 14 14.13 -2.62 -7.46
CA GLY A 14 13.76 -1.82 -8.63
C GLY A 14 13.14 -2.61 -9.79
N THR A 15 12.83 -3.89 -9.61
CA THR A 15 12.08 -4.65 -10.62
C THR A 15 10.62 -4.23 -10.59
N TRP A 16 10.12 -3.78 -11.73
CA TRP A 16 8.70 -3.51 -11.94
C TRP A 16 7.94 -4.84 -12.05
N SER A 17 6.78 -4.90 -11.41
CA SER A 17 5.87 -6.06 -11.47
C SER A 17 4.44 -5.58 -11.38
N ALA A 18 3.47 -6.41 -11.77
CA ALA A 18 2.06 -6.04 -11.72
C ALA A 18 1.63 -5.57 -10.32
N GLY A 19 1.97 -6.33 -9.26
CA GLY A 19 1.62 -5.95 -7.89
C GLY A 19 2.35 -4.68 -7.41
N ARG A 20 3.65 -4.51 -7.73
CA ARG A 20 4.40 -3.28 -7.39
C ARG A 20 3.83 -2.05 -8.11
N ASN A 21 3.42 -2.19 -9.37
CA ASN A 21 2.78 -1.12 -10.13
C ASN A 21 1.47 -0.69 -9.46
N ILE A 22 0.63 -1.65 -9.05
CA ILE A 22 -0.63 -1.35 -8.37
C ILE A 22 -0.37 -0.68 -7.01
N PHE A 23 0.57 -1.19 -6.19
CA PHE A 23 0.92 -0.52 -4.93
C PHE A 23 1.46 0.89 -5.13
N THR A 24 2.29 1.11 -6.16
CA THR A 24 2.82 2.44 -6.50
C THR A 24 1.70 3.37 -6.93
N PHE A 25 0.78 2.89 -7.77
CA PHE A 25 -0.41 3.65 -8.16
C PHE A 25 -1.25 4.02 -6.93
N LEU A 26 -1.53 3.07 -6.03
CA LEU A 26 -2.29 3.32 -4.80
C LEU A 26 -1.60 4.35 -3.89
N ALA A 27 -0.26 4.37 -3.85
CA ALA A 27 0.48 5.36 -3.08
C ALA A 27 0.24 6.79 -3.57
N PHE A 28 0.04 7.00 -4.88
CA PHE A 28 -0.32 8.33 -5.41
C PHE A 28 -1.83 8.58 -5.35
N PHE A 29 -2.61 7.58 -5.72
CA PHE A 29 -4.07 7.69 -5.79
C PHE A 29 -4.69 8.02 -4.44
N SER A 30 -4.29 7.35 -3.35
CA SER A 30 -4.91 7.51 -2.04
C SER A 30 -4.87 8.95 -1.50
N PRO A 31 -3.69 9.61 -1.43
CA PRO A 31 -3.64 11.00 -0.98
C PRO A 31 -4.33 11.97 -1.93
N ILE A 32 -4.24 11.77 -3.25
CA ILE A 32 -4.95 12.62 -4.22
C ILE A 32 -6.47 12.49 -4.04
N ALA A 33 -6.97 11.26 -3.85
CA ALA A 33 -8.37 11.00 -3.59
C ALA A 33 -8.82 11.65 -2.28
N ALA A 34 -8.08 11.47 -1.18
CA ALA A 34 -8.40 12.08 0.11
C ALA A 34 -8.49 13.60 0.01
N PHE A 35 -7.50 14.26 -0.57
CA PHE A 35 -7.52 15.73 -0.73
C PHE A 35 -8.64 16.20 -1.66
N SER A 36 -8.92 15.49 -2.75
CA SER A 36 -9.99 15.90 -3.69
C SER A 36 -11.39 15.74 -3.12
N GLN A 37 -11.61 14.82 -2.19
CA GLN A 37 -12.89 14.66 -1.50
C GLN A 37 -13.03 15.63 -0.32
N ASP A 38 -11.98 15.77 0.50
CA ASP A 38 -12.06 16.51 1.77
C ASP A 38 -11.80 18.02 1.61
N MET A 39 -11.06 18.46 0.60
CA MET A 39 -10.92 19.89 0.25
C MET A 39 -12.07 20.34 -0.62
N THR A 40 -13.28 20.29 -0.05
CA THR A 40 -14.53 20.65 -0.73
C THR A 40 -15.46 21.44 0.20
N ALA A 41 -16.51 22.02 -0.38
CA ALA A 41 -17.53 22.78 0.35
C ALA A 41 -18.38 21.90 1.30
N SER A 42 -18.36 20.58 1.13
CA SER A 42 -19.05 19.65 2.04
C SER A 42 -18.21 19.23 3.24
N HIS A 43 -16.89 19.40 3.17
CA HIS A 43 -15.92 18.98 4.19
C HIS A 43 -15.11 20.17 4.74
N MET A 44 -13.82 20.30 4.39
CA MET A 44 -12.92 21.30 4.99
C MET A 44 -13.41 22.74 4.87
N TRP A 45 -14.10 23.08 3.77
CA TRP A 45 -14.67 24.41 3.56
C TRP A 45 -16.12 24.55 4.01
N ASN A 46 -16.71 23.50 4.60
CA ASN A 46 -18.03 23.59 5.20
C ASN A 46 -18.00 24.56 6.38
N PRO A 47 -18.80 25.66 6.37
CA PRO A 47 -18.84 26.61 7.48
C PRO A 47 -19.53 26.03 8.72
N LEU A 48 -20.34 24.98 8.57
CA LEU A 48 -21.06 24.33 9.67
C LEU A 48 -20.20 23.31 10.43
N TRP A 49 -19.09 22.86 9.85
CA TRP A 49 -18.17 21.96 10.54
C TRP A 49 -17.46 22.67 11.69
N PRO A 50 -17.57 22.16 12.94
CA PRO A 50 -16.82 22.70 14.05
C PRO A 50 -15.31 22.56 13.80
N PRO A 51 -14.46 23.42 14.39
CA PRO A 51 -13.01 23.34 14.20
C PRO A 51 -12.41 21.95 14.48
N HIS A 52 -12.99 21.20 15.42
CA HIS A 52 -12.54 19.86 15.77
C HIS A 52 -12.83 18.81 14.68
N ALA A 53 -13.95 18.92 13.96
CA ALA A 53 -14.22 18.04 12.82
C ALA A 53 -13.21 18.26 11.69
N LYS A 54 -12.86 19.53 11.42
CA LYS A 54 -11.81 19.90 10.45
C LYS A 54 -10.44 19.38 10.86
N PHE A 55 -10.13 19.36 12.15
CA PHE A 55 -8.91 18.74 12.66
C PHE A 55 -8.85 17.24 12.33
N HIS A 56 -9.91 16.49 12.59
CA HIS A 56 -9.96 15.05 12.28
C HIS A 56 -9.95 14.75 10.77
N ALA A 57 -10.59 15.59 9.95
CA ALA A 57 -10.46 15.51 8.49
C ALA A 57 -9.01 15.75 8.04
N GLY A 58 -8.39 16.84 8.51
CA GLY A 58 -6.97 17.13 8.23
C GLY A 58 -6.02 16.03 8.72
N GLN A 59 -6.32 15.41 9.86
CA GLN A 59 -5.59 14.25 10.38
C GLN A 59 -5.69 13.06 9.42
N THR A 60 -6.89 12.75 8.94
CA THR A 60 -7.15 11.63 8.00
C THR A 60 -6.46 11.87 6.66
N MET A 61 -6.57 13.08 6.12
CA MET A 61 -5.84 13.48 4.91
C MET A 61 -4.32 13.35 5.09
N SER A 62 -3.78 13.82 6.21
CA SER A 62 -2.34 13.71 6.51
C SER A 62 -1.89 12.26 6.67
N LEU A 63 -2.73 11.41 7.28
CA LEU A 63 -2.47 9.97 7.42
C LEU A 63 -2.39 9.28 6.05
N SER A 64 -3.20 9.70 5.06
CA SER A 64 -3.13 9.17 3.70
C SER A 64 -1.76 9.46 3.04
N VAL A 65 -1.22 10.67 3.25
CA VAL A 65 0.11 11.06 2.76
C VAL A 65 1.21 10.29 3.48
N TYR A 66 1.11 10.17 4.81
CA TYR A 66 2.06 9.40 5.61
C TYR A 66 2.12 7.93 5.15
N ASN A 67 0.95 7.27 5.00
CA ASN A 67 0.88 5.89 4.53
C ASN A 67 1.42 5.73 3.10
N ALA A 68 1.16 6.69 2.21
CA ALA A 68 1.70 6.69 0.85
C ALA A 68 3.22 6.76 0.83
N LEU A 69 3.81 7.70 1.59
CA LEU A 69 5.26 7.83 1.68
C LEU A 69 5.89 6.60 2.32
N PHE A 70 5.28 6.07 3.37
CA PHE A 70 5.77 4.88 4.05
C PHE A 70 5.66 3.63 3.17
N LEU A 71 4.57 3.50 2.40
CA LEU A 71 4.43 2.45 1.38
C LEU A 71 5.51 2.57 0.30
N LEU A 72 5.76 3.76 -0.26
CA LEU A 72 6.81 3.96 -1.26
C LEU A 72 8.20 3.64 -0.70
N TRP A 73 8.47 4.02 0.55
CA TRP A 73 9.70 3.66 1.23
C TRP A 73 9.83 2.14 1.39
N LEU A 74 8.79 1.47 1.89
CA LEU A 74 8.76 0.01 2.03
C LEU A 74 8.82 -0.73 0.69
N LEU A 75 8.36 -0.13 -0.42
CA LEU A 75 8.34 -0.75 -1.73
C LEU A 75 9.66 -0.56 -2.50
N TRP A 76 10.23 0.64 -2.44
CA TRP A 76 11.33 1.06 -3.32
C TRP A 76 12.66 1.29 -2.61
N TYR A 77 12.67 1.55 -1.29
CA TYR A 77 13.92 1.81 -0.59
C TYR A 77 14.75 0.51 -0.44
N PRO A 78 16.07 0.52 -0.66
CA PRO A 78 16.89 -0.67 -0.50
C PRO A 78 16.80 -1.21 0.93
N SER A 79 16.66 -2.54 1.10
CA SER A 79 16.78 -3.13 2.44
C SER A 79 18.21 -2.92 2.92
N PRO A 80 18.45 -2.40 4.14
CA PRO A 80 19.79 -2.23 4.71
C PRO A 80 20.51 -3.55 5.03
N SER A 81 20.07 -4.68 4.48
CA SER A 81 20.83 -5.94 4.51
C SER A 81 22.23 -5.70 3.95
N ARG A 82 23.16 -5.59 4.89
CA ARG A 82 24.60 -5.43 4.76
C ARG A 82 25.14 -6.15 3.53
N ASP A 83 25.81 -5.38 2.68
CA ASP A 83 26.59 -5.85 1.54
C ASP A 83 25.80 -6.72 0.55
N SER A 84 25.18 -6.05 -0.44
CA SER A 84 24.42 -6.66 -1.55
C SER A 84 25.19 -7.76 -2.30
N THR A 85 26.50 -7.87 -2.11
CA THR A 85 27.35 -8.92 -2.71
C THR A 85 27.39 -10.21 -1.89
N ARG A 86 27.08 -10.16 -0.59
CA ARG A 86 27.19 -11.30 0.35
C ARG A 86 25.85 -11.92 0.75
N THR A 87 24.72 -11.21 0.63
CA THR A 87 23.43 -11.79 1.01
C THR A 87 22.95 -12.81 -0.05
N PRO A 88 22.66 -14.07 0.34
CA PRO A 88 22.13 -15.05 -0.60
C PRO A 88 20.81 -14.58 -1.24
N GLN A 89 20.63 -14.85 -2.53
CA GLN A 89 19.44 -14.45 -3.29
C GLN A 89 18.12 -14.90 -2.62
N LEU A 90 18.11 -16.10 -2.05
CA LEU A 90 16.96 -16.66 -1.33
C LEU A 90 16.51 -15.76 -0.16
N GLU A 91 17.45 -15.27 0.65
CA GLU A 91 17.15 -14.41 1.80
C GLU A 91 16.64 -13.04 1.35
N ARG A 92 17.14 -12.52 0.22
CA ARG A 92 16.60 -11.28 -0.37
C ARG A 92 15.13 -11.44 -0.77
N LEU A 93 14.77 -12.55 -1.43
CA LEU A 93 13.39 -12.81 -1.84
C LEU A 93 12.45 -13.00 -0.65
N LYS A 94 12.91 -13.66 0.42
CA LYS A 94 12.16 -13.79 1.68
C LYS A 94 11.92 -12.43 2.33
N ASN A 95 12.97 -11.61 2.44
CA ASN A 95 12.87 -10.24 2.98
C ASN A 95 11.92 -9.36 2.12
N GLU A 96 11.97 -9.47 0.79
CA GLU A 96 11.04 -8.76 -0.10
C GLU A 96 9.59 -9.19 0.14
N ARG A 97 9.35 -10.47 0.41
CA ARG A 97 8.01 -10.98 0.73
C ARG A 97 7.51 -10.47 2.09
N GLU A 98 8.37 -10.42 3.11
CA GLU A 98 8.02 -9.82 4.41
C GLU A 98 7.65 -8.34 4.27
N ARG A 99 8.45 -7.58 3.50
CA ARG A 99 8.15 -6.18 3.19
C ARG A 99 6.83 -6.01 2.43
N LEU A 100 6.51 -6.92 1.50
CA LEU A 100 5.22 -6.91 0.81
C LEU A 100 4.04 -7.03 1.79
N HIS A 101 4.16 -7.87 2.82
CA HIS A 101 3.13 -7.95 3.85
C HIS A 101 2.98 -6.63 4.61
N LEU A 102 4.08 -5.97 4.96
CA LEU A 102 4.05 -4.64 5.57
C LEU A 102 3.42 -3.59 4.66
N CYS A 103 3.76 -3.59 3.36
CA CYS A 103 3.16 -2.70 2.36
C CYS A 103 1.63 -2.86 2.34
N ALA A 104 1.14 -4.09 2.25
CA ALA A 104 -0.29 -4.39 2.23
C ALA A 104 -0.97 -3.93 3.52
N THR A 105 -0.37 -4.21 4.69
CA THR A 105 -0.89 -3.76 5.98
C THR A 105 -0.98 -2.24 6.05
N VAL A 106 0.11 -1.51 5.78
CA VAL A 106 0.17 -0.04 5.88
C VAL A 106 -0.92 0.64 5.06
N ILE A 107 -1.07 0.26 3.78
CA ILE A 107 -2.08 0.89 2.93
C ILE A 107 -3.50 0.44 3.30
N SER A 108 -3.68 -0.83 3.70
CA SER A 108 -4.99 -1.34 4.13
C SER A 108 -5.50 -0.68 5.40
N THR A 109 -4.62 -0.27 6.32
CA THR A 109 -5.00 0.37 7.59
C THR A 109 -5.92 1.55 7.34
N TYR A 110 -5.60 2.41 6.36
CA TYR A 110 -6.42 3.58 6.03
C TYR A 110 -7.86 3.19 5.66
N TYR A 111 -8.02 2.25 4.73
CA TYR A 111 -9.32 1.82 4.24
C TYR A 111 -10.10 0.95 5.23
N VAL A 112 -9.41 0.13 6.04
CA VAL A 112 -10.02 -0.61 7.14
C VAL A 112 -10.56 0.36 8.18
N THR A 113 -9.78 1.37 8.58
CA THR A 113 -10.26 2.39 9.52
C THR A 113 -11.42 3.20 8.95
N MET A 114 -11.42 3.52 7.65
CA MET A 114 -12.55 4.17 6.99
C MET A 114 -13.82 3.30 7.05
N LEU A 115 -13.69 2.00 6.75
CA LEU A 115 -14.80 1.05 6.82
C LEU A 115 -15.33 0.91 8.26
N MET A 116 -14.44 0.83 9.25
CA MET A 116 -14.81 0.76 10.65
C MET A 116 -15.50 2.05 11.12
N SER A 117 -14.95 3.21 10.77
CA SER A 117 -15.52 4.52 11.13
C SER A 117 -16.95 4.66 10.65
N GLY A 118 -17.25 4.32 9.40
CA GLY A 118 -18.59 4.47 8.83
C GLY A 118 -19.63 3.44 9.28
N ASN A 119 -19.25 2.37 10.00
CA ASN A 119 -20.17 1.28 10.34
C ASN A 119 -20.24 0.95 11.84
N LEU A 120 -19.16 1.21 12.61
CA LEU A 120 -19.09 0.80 14.02
C LEU A 120 -19.42 1.93 14.99
N PHE A 121 -19.30 3.19 14.56
CA PHE A 121 -19.48 4.34 15.43
C PHE A 121 -20.83 5.02 15.16
N PRO A 122 -21.65 5.27 16.18
CA PRO A 122 -22.94 5.90 15.99
C PRO A 122 -22.79 7.36 15.56
N GLY A 123 -23.68 7.81 14.67
CA GLY A 123 -23.72 9.21 14.24
C GLY A 123 -22.67 9.61 13.21
N THR A 124 -21.92 8.66 12.64
CA THR A 124 -20.99 8.94 11.54
C THR A 124 -21.73 9.00 10.20
N ALA A 125 -21.44 10.02 9.40
CA ALA A 125 -21.96 10.17 8.06
C ALA A 125 -20.83 10.61 7.12
N GLY A 126 -20.98 10.30 5.83
CA GLY A 126 -20.01 10.74 4.84
C GLY A 126 -20.14 12.19 4.42
N PHE A 127 -21.28 12.79 4.69
CA PHE A 127 -21.56 14.21 4.49
C PHE A 127 -22.45 14.72 5.62
N ASP A 128 -22.24 15.96 6.00
CA ASP A 128 -23.14 16.69 6.90
C ASP A 128 -24.12 17.57 6.12
N PRO A 129 -25.28 17.94 6.72
CA PRO A 129 -26.20 18.89 6.13
C PRO A 129 -25.49 20.18 5.67
N PRO A 130 -25.92 20.77 4.53
CA PRO A 130 -27.10 20.43 3.73
C PRO A 130 -26.87 19.30 2.69
N TYR A 131 -25.69 18.68 2.66
CA TYR A 131 -25.36 17.65 1.66
C TYR A 131 -25.96 16.31 2.04
N ASP A 132 -26.40 15.53 1.04
CA ASP A 132 -27.04 14.23 1.27
C ASP A 132 -26.01 13.17 1.71
N PRO A 133 -26.16 12.58 2.91
CA PRO A 133 -25.28 11.53 3.43
C PRO A 133 -25.16 10.29 2.54
N SER A 134 -26.13 10.04 1.65
CA SER A 134 -26.19 8.86 0.78
C SER A 134 -25.43 9.00 -0.55
N THR A 135 -24.94 10.21 -0.86
CA THR A 135 -24.35 10.54 -2.17
C THR A 135 -23.12 9.70 -2.51
N VAL A 136 -22.32 9.30 -1.51
CA VAL A 136 -21.12 8.47 -1.70
C VAL A 136 -21.14 7.33 -0.69
N PRO A 137 -21.33 6.08 -1.12
CA PRO A 137 -21.25 4.93 -0.22
C PRO A 137 -19.79 4.67 0.16
N GLN A 138 -19.32 5.35 1.22
CA GLN A 138 -17.94 5.28 1.71
C GLN A 138 -17.46 3.84 1.97
N SER A 139 -18.35 2.99 2.48
CA SER A 139 -18.07 1.57 2.70
C SER A 139 -17.81 0.81 1.39
N ALA A 140 -18.55 1.11 0.32
CA ALA A 140 -18.35 0.49 -0.99
C ALA A 140 -17.00 0.91 -1.59
N VAL A 141 -16.60 2.18 -1.44
CA VAL A 141 -15.27 2.66 -1.84
C VAL A 141 -14.17 1.92 -1.09
N ALA A 142 -14.29 1.81 0.24
CA ALA A 142 -13.33 1.09 1.06
C ALA A 142 -13.19 -0.39 0.65
N VAL A 143 -14.31 -1.10 0.45
CA VAL A 143 -14.31 -2.50 0.00
C VAL A 143 -13.68 -2.65 -1.39
N GLY A 144 -13.99 -1.72 -2.32
CA GLY A 144 -13.40 -1.70 -3.65
C GLY A 144 -11.88 -1.58 -3.61
N VAL A 145 -11.35 -0.61 -2.86
CA VAL A 145 -9.90 -0.40 -2.77
C VAL A 145 -9.21 -1.53 -2.00
N LEU A 146 -9.82 -2.06 -0.93
CA LEU A 146 -9.31 -3.24 -0.23
C LEU A 146 -9.19 -4.46 -1.15
N SER A 147 -10.14 -4.64 -2.07
CA SER A 147 -10.09 -5.70 -3.08
C SER A 147 -8.92 -5.50 -4.06
N VAL A 148 -8.64 -4.26 -4.46
CA VAL A 148 -7.47 -3.92 -5.29
C VAL A 148 -6.16 -4.19 -4.54
N ILE A 149 -6.08 -3.81 -3.26
CA ILE A 149 -4.92 -4.09 -2.40
C ILE A 149 -4.70 -5.61 -2.27
N ALA A 150 -5.75 -6.38 -2.01
CA ALA A 150 -5.68 -7.83 -1.91
C ALA A 150 -5.20 -8.47 -3.23
N THR A 151 -5.66 -7.94 -4.38
CA THR A 151 -5.21 -8.38 -5.70
C THR A 151 -3.74 -8.06 -5.93
N ALA A 152 -3.29 -6.84 -5.62
CA ALA A 152 -1.89 -6.44 -5.75
C ALA A 152 -0.96 -7.32 -4.90
N TRP A 153 -1.36 -7.56 -3.64
CA TRP A 153 -0.67 -8.47 -2.74
C TRP A 153 -0.62 -9.89 -3.29
N TYR A 154 -1.75 -10.43 -3.77
CA TYR A 154 -1.82 -11.79 -4.29
C TYR A 154 -0.89 -12.00 -5.48
N LEU A 155 -0.90 -11.07 -6.45
CA LEU A 155 -0.06 -11.13 -7.65
C LEU A 155 1.43 -11.11 -7.30
N GLU A 156 1.85 -10.18 -6.43
CA GLU A 156 3.26 -10.06 -6.06
C GLU A 156 3.73 -11.20 -5.13
N ASN A 157 2.89 -11.63 -4.19
CA ASN A 157 3.19 -12.75 -3.31
C ASN A 157 3.32 -14.06 -4.10
N LYS A 158 2.46 -14.28 -5.11
CA LYS A 158 2.57 -15.42 -6.02
C LYS A 158 3.90 -15.39 -6.78
N ARG A 159 4.28 -14.23 -7.34
CA ARG A 159 5.57 -14.04 -8.03
C ARG A 159 6.76 -14.37 -7.14
N LEU A 160 6.80 -13.81 -5.93
CA LEU A 160 7.90 -14.03 -4.99
C LEU A 160 7.98 -15.49 -4.53
N ARG A 161 6.85 -16.16 -4.32
CA ARG A 161 6.82 -17.59 -3.96
C ARG A 161 7.42 -18.49 -5.05
N MET A 162 7.12 -18.21 -6.32
CA MET A 162 7.69 -18.98 -7.44
C MET A 162 9.22 -18.79 -7.50
N LEU A 163 9.70 -17.56 -7.40
CA LEU A 163 11.14 -17.26 -7.40
C LEU A 163 11.89 -17.89 -6.22
N ILE A 164 11.26 -17.93 -5.04
CA ILE A 164 11.81 -18.59 -3.84
C ILE A 164 11.97 -20.09 -4.11
N ALA A 165 10.91 -20.76 -4.61
CA ALA A 165 10.95 -22.19 -4.89
C ALA A 165 12.01 -22.54 -5.94
N GLU A 166 12.08 -21.80 -7.05
CA GLU A 166 13.10 -21.97 -8.09
C GLU A 166 14.53 -21.83 -7.53
N THR A 167 14.74 -20.89 -6.61
CA THR A 167 16.05 -20.66 -5.97
C THR A 167 16.40 -21.77 -4.98
N GLU A 168 15.41 -22.35 -4.29
CA GLU A 168 15.60 -23.47 -3.36
C GLU A 168 15.92 -24.78 -4.09
N ASP A 169 15.24 -25.06 -5.20
CA ASP A 169 15.48 -26.26 -6.00
C ASP A 169 16.84 -26.20 -6.72
N GLY A 170 17.21 -25.02 -7.23
CA GLY A 170 18.54 -24.79 -7.82
C GLY A 170 19.70 -24.91 -6.82
N LYS A 171 19.44 -24.79 -5.51
CA LYS A 171 20.43 -25.09 -4.46
C LYS A 171 20.55 -26.58 -4.18
N LYS A 172 19.45 -27.34 -4.26
CA LYS A 172 19.45 -28.80 -4.01
C LYS A 172 20.09 -29.60 -5.15
N ALA A 173 20.05 -29.06 -6.37
CA ALA A 173 20.62 -29.68 -7.56
C ALA A 173 22.15 -29.45 -7.72
N LYS A 174 22.78 -28.68 -6.82
CA LYS A 174 24.22 -28.43 -6.78
C LYS A 174 24.86 -29.12 -5.58
#